data_AF-A0A952NXR0-F1
#
_entry.id   AF-A0A952NXR0-F1
#
_cell.length_a   1.000
_cell.length_b   1.000
_cell.length_c   1.000
_cell.angle_alpha   90.00
_cell.angle_beta   90.00
_cell.angle_gamma   90.00
#
_symmetry.space_group_name_H-M   'P 1'
#
loop_
_entity.id
_entity.type
_entity.pdbx_description
1 polymer ?
#
loop_
_entity_poly.entity_id
_entity_poly.type
_entity_poly.pdbx_seq_one_letter_code
_entity_poly.pdbx_strand_id
1 'polypeptide(L)'
;MIERFFIASLVGVGIASAPAWAADSYRIAVGASNVVVKEHSVCRRLSNSGSRDVFVPTKTKAEWVSFVEHIPAAVGISASTCCPTGFVLVPESPSKSLPEFCVMKWEARVSSGTAVATSTGAPRVNITRADAVTACTNMGAGYSLVTKDQWTGMMRNVESVNANWSGGTRGVGCIFTGNVNYNGNCSYDGALHESGEANVKARFSFSNGEQIWHLNGNVSEWVMGSYTTTNNTTSANFRMGSRTNGGFNKMSATDRTAHGPLFDDYGSGCGVGDDTNVNNCGLGYYVGANGDAYMTRGGEANDTRWDAYTVEAFAADTIQDYIGFRCAYQP
;
A
#
# COMPACT_ATOMS: atom_id res chain seq x y z
N MET A 1 -38.66 29.70 0.94
CA MET A 1 -37.52 30.36 1.59
C MET A 1 -37.29 29.62 2.90
N ILE A 2 -36.27 28.76 2.93
CA ILE A 2 -35.49 28.23 4.06
C ILE A 2 -34.60 27.18 3.39
N GLU A 3 -33.42 27.63 2.97
CA GLU A 3 -32.31 26.77 2.60
C GLU A 3 -31.79 26.10 3.89
N ARG A 4 -31.57 24.79 3.85
CA ARG A 4 -30.73 24.10 4.83
C ARG A 4 -29.46 23.65 4.12
N PHE A 5 -28.43 24.49 4.22
CA PHE A 5 -27.05 24.09 3.95
C PHE A 5 -26.60 23.11 5.04
N PHE A 6 -26.31 21.86 4.66
CA PHE A 6 -25.47 20.99 5.49
C PHE A 6 -24.04 21.08 4.95
N ILE A 7 -23.19 21.78 5.71
CA ILE A 7 -21.74 21.71 5.58
C ILE A 7 -21.31 20.47 6.38
N ALA A 8 -20.90 19.40 5.69
CA ALA A 8 -20.20 18.30 6.33
C ALA A 8 -18.70 18.62 6.36
N SER A 9 -18.26 19.33 7.40
CA SER A 9 -16.87 19.27 7.85
C SER A 9 -16.69 17.96 8.62
N LEU A 10 -15.91 17.03 8.06
CA LEU A 10 -15.52 15.80 8.75
C LEU A 10 -14.53 16.12 9.87
N VAL A 11 -15.02 16.08 11.12
CA VAL A 11 -14.23 15.71 12.30
C VAL A 11 -14.86 14.42 12.83
N GLY A 12 -14.05 13.36 12.92
CA GLY A 12 -14.54 12.00 13.15
C GLY A 12 -15.12 11.75 14.53
N VAL A 13 -16.21 11.00 14.60
CA VAL A 13 -16.62 10.11 15.70
C VAL A 13 -17.44 8.96 15.08
N GLY A 14 -17.16 7.72 15.51
CA GLY A 14 -17.75 6.50 14.94
C GLY A 14 -19.26 6.37 15.14
N ILE A 15 -19.95 5.70 14.20
CA ILE A 15 -21.37 5.39 14.30
C ILE A 15 -21.67 4.02 13.67
N ALA A 16 -22.53 3.27 14.37
CA ALA A 16 -23.21 2.05 13.94
C ALA A 16 -23.83 2.15 12.53
N SER A 17 -23.95 1.00 11.86
CA SER A 17 -24.48 0.86 10.51
C SER A 17 -25.94 1.30 10.39
N ALA A 18 -26.15 2.56 10.02
CA ALA A 18 -27.41 3.05 9.46
C ALA A 18 -27.44 2.78 7.94
N PRO A 19 -28.61 2.60 7.31
CA PRO A 19 -28.70 2.55 5.86
C PRO A 19 -28.22 3.89 5.30
N ALA A 20 -27.13 3.86 4.53
CA ALA A 20 -26.59 5.04 3.86
C ALA A 20 -27.59 5.48 2.78
N TRP A 21 -28.26 6.61 3.01
CA TRP A 21 -29.04 7.27 1.96
C TRP A 21 -28.08 7.90 0.97
N ALA A 22 -28.32 7.69 -0.32
CA ALA A 22 -27.56 8.34 -1.38
C ALA A 22 -27.57 9.86 -1.18
N ALA A 23 -26.43 10.53 -1.35
CA ALA A 23 -26.41 11.98 -1.30
C ALA A 23 -27.26 12.53 -2.46
N ASP A 24 -28.00 13.63 -2.25
CA ASP A 24 -28.80 14.24 -3.32
C ASP A 24 -27.90 14.75 -4.47
N SER A 25 -26.69 15.23 -4.14
CA SER A 25 -25.65 15.58 -5.11
C SER A 25 -24.26 15.64 -4.47
N TYR A 26 -23.22 15.58 -5.32
CA TYR A 26 -21.83 15.85 -4.95
C TYR A 26 -21.33 17.12 -5.64
N ARG A 27 -20.62 17.99 -4.92
CA ARG A 27 -19.92 19.13 -5.51
C ARG A 27 -18.48 18.76 -5.82
N ILE A 28 -18.09 18.90 -7.08
CA ILE A 28 -16.71 18.82 -7.55
C ILE A 28 -16.22 20.24 -7.78
N ALA A 29 -15.41 20.73 -6.84
CA ALA A 29 -14.85 22.09 -6.92
C ALA A 29 -13.96 22.27 -8.15
N VAL A 30 -13.84 23.51 -8.64
CA VAL A 30 -12.84 23.85 -9.67
C VAL A 30 -11.45 23.37 -9.27
N GLY A 31 -10.77 22.65 -10.17
CA GLY A 31 -9.44 22.12 -9.95
C GLY A 31 -9.39 20.86 -9.08
N ALA A 32 -10.53 20.35 -8.61
CA ALA A 32 -10.56 19.10 -7.86
C ALA A 32 -10.15 17.92 -8.74
N SER A 33 -9.26 17.09 -8.20
CA SER A 33 -8.85 15.80 -8.78
C SER A 33 -9.24 14.67 -7.83
N ASN A 34 -9.47 13.47 -8.38
CA ASN A 34 -9.71 12.23 -7.63
C ASN A 34 -10.97 12.22 -6.73
N VAL A 35 -12.03 12.95 -7.09
CA VAL A 35 -13.30 12.91 -6.34
C VAL A 35 -14.02 11.59 -6.59
N VAL A 36 -14.14 10.75 -5.57
CA VAL A 36 -14.82 9.45 -5.66
C VAL A 36 -16.30 9.62 -5.33
N VAL A 37 -17.16 9.24 -6.27
CA VAL A 37 -18.62 9.18 -6.10
C VAL A 37 -19.06 7.73 -6.21
N LYS A 38 -19.62 7.19 -5.12
CA LYS A 38 -20.11 5.80 -5.03
C LYS A 38 -21.59 5.79 -4.71
N GLU A 39 -22.42 5.65 -5.74
CA GLU A 39 -23.87 5.71 -5.59
C GLU A 39 -24.56 4.69 -6.49
N HIS A 40 -25.68 4.13 -6.04
CA HIS A 40 -26.50 3.17 -6.80
C HIS A 40 -25.71 1.98 -7.40
N SER A 41 -24.72 1.47 -6.65
CA SER A 41 -23.80 0.40 -7.07
C SER A 41 -22.90 0.74 -8.26
N VAL A 42 -22.85 2.01 -8.65
CA VAL A 42 -21.93 2.53 -9.68
C VAL A 42 -20.97 3.48 -9.00
N CYS A 43 -19.68 3.24 -9.20
CA CYS A 43 -18.66 4.11 -8.64
C CYS A 43 -17.76 4.68 -9.74
N ARG A 44 -17.45 5.97 -9.62
CA ARG A 44 -16.60 6.72 -10.55
C ARG A 44 -15.67 7.64 -9.78
N ARG A 45 -14.47 7.81 -10.35
CA ARG A 45 -13.54 8.86 -9.94
C ARG A 45 -13.63 9.99 -10.95
N LEU A 46 -13.96 11.17 -10.45
CA LEU A 46 -14.24 12.38 -11.22
C LEU A 46 -13.18 13.44 -10.93
N SER A 47 -12.88 14.26 -11.93
CA SER A 47 -12.07 15.48 -11.81
C SER A 47 -12.79 16.65 -12.48
N ASN A 48 -12.42 17.87 -12.13
CA ASN A 48 -12.97 19.08 -12.74
C ASN A 48 -11.84 20.03 -13.16
N SER A 49 -11.57 20.07 -14.46
CA SER A 49 -10.62 21.00 -15.09
C SER A 49 -11.31 22.26 -15.64
N GLY A 50 -12.61 22.43 -15.37
CA GLY A 50 -13.39 23.58 -15.80
C GLY A 50 -13.14 24.84 -14.96
N SER A 51 -13.83 25.91 -15.33
CA SER A 51 -13.79 27.20 -14.64
C SER A 51 -14.89 27.38 -13.58
N ARG A 52 -15.77 26.38 -13.41
CA ARG A 52 -16.89 26.39 -12.46
C ARG A 52 -17.01 25.05 -11.75
N ASP A 53 -17.55 25.08 -10.54
CA ASP A 53 -17.87 23.86 -9.82
C ASP A 53 -18.90 23.04 -10.59
N VAL A 54 -18.81 21.72 -10.48
CA VAL A 54 -19.76 20.79 -11.07
C VAL A 54 -20.53 20.10 -9.96
N PHE A 55 -21.85 20.06 -10.10
CA PHE A 55 -22.72 19.31 -9.20
C PHE A 55 -23.15 18.03 -9.89
N VAL A 56 -22.79 16.90 -9.30
CA VAL A 56 -23.09 15.55 -9.77
C VAL A 56 -24.41 15.12 -9.12
N PRO A 57 -25.48 14.92 -9.89
CA PRO A 57 -26.75 14.48 -9.33
C PRO A 57 -26.68 12.98 -9.01
N THR A 58 -26.97 12.63 -7.76
CA THR A 58 -26.88 11.25 -7.26
C THR A 58 -28.11 10.79 -6.51
N LYS A 59 -29.15 11.64 -6.44
CA LYS A 59 -30.40 11.34 -5.75
C LYS A 59 -31.07 10.06 -6.27
N THR A 60 -31.12 9.88 -7.58
CA THR A 60 -31.67 8.66 -8.20
C THR A 60 -30.64 7.94 -9.05
N LYS A 61 -30.82 6.61 -9.19
CA LYS A 61 -30.00 5.78 -10.08
C LYS A 61 -30.03 6.30 -11.52
N ALA A 62 -31.19 6.78 -11.97
CA ALA A 62 -31.36 7.30 -13.33
C ALA A 62 -30.54 8.57 -13.57
N GLU A 63 -30.55 9.52 -12.63
CA GLU A 63 -29.74 10.74 -12.73
C GLU A 63 -28.25 10.44 -12.69
N TRP A 64 -27.83 9.52 -11.82
CA TRP A 64 -26.42 9.15 -11.72
C TRP A 64 -25.91 8.50 -13.01
N VAL A 65 -26.65 7.52 -13.55
CA VAL A 65 -26.30 6.87 -14.82
C VAL A 65 -26.32 7.88 -15.97
N SER A 66 -27.34 8.73 -16.04
CA SER A 66 -27.45 9.75 -17.10
C SER A 66 -26.29 10.74 -17.06
N PHE A 67 -25.87 11.19 -15.87
CA PHE A 67 -24.70 12.05 -15.71
C PHE A 67 -23.43 11.36 -16.23
N VAL A 68 -23.20 10.09 -15.87
CA VAL A 68 -22.03 9.32 -16.31
C VAL A 68 -22.01 9.13 -17.83
N GLU A 69 -23.16 8.93 -18.46
CA GLU A 69 -23.28 8.80 -19.92
C GLU A 69 -23.11 10.16 -20.64
N HIS A 70 -23.40 11.27 -19.98
CA HIS A 70 -23.40 12.63 -20.54
C HIS A 70 -22.48 13.56 -19.75
N ILE A 71 -21.26 13.12 -19.51
CA ILE A 71 -20.30 13.88 -18.72
C ILE A 71 -19.97 15.21 -19.39
N PRO A 72 -20.01 16.34 -18.65
CA PRO A 72 -19.56 17.62 -19.17
C PRO A 72 -18.11 17.55 -19.63
N ALA A 73 -17.75 18.20 -20.73
CA ALA A 73 -16.38 18.14 -21.30
C ALA A 73 -15.28 18.59 -20.32
N ALA A 74 -15.63 19.42 -19.33
CA ALA A 74 -14.73 19.90 -18.28
C ALA A 74 -14.54 18.90 -17.12
N VAL A 75 -15.32 17.81 -17.09
CA VAL A 75 -15.25 16.76 -16.08
C VAL A 75 -14.47 15.59 -16.65
N GLY A 76 -13.35 15.25 -16.03
CA GLY A 76 -12.67 14.00 -16.32
C GLY A 76 -13.38 12.87 -15.59
N ILE A 77 -13.64 11.77 -16.31
CA ILE A 77 -14.02 10.50 -15.70
C ILE A 77 -12.89 9.52 -15.96
N SER A 78 -12.35 8.97 -14.88
CA SER A 78 -11.58 7.75 -15.00
C SER A 78 -12.50 6.58 -14.73
N ALA A 79 -12.43 5.57 -15.60
CA ALA A 79 -12.95 4.23 -15.29
C ALA A 79 -12.18 3.57 -14.13
N SER A 80 -11.16 4.26 -13.58
CA SER A 80 -10.42 3.93 -12.37
C SER A 80 -11.28 3.26 -11.31
N THR A 81 -10.78 2.12 -10.84
CA THR A 81 -11.40 1.28 -9.84
C THR A 81 -11.74 2.09 -8.60
N CYS A 82 -13.02 2.18 -8.29
CA CYS A 82 -13.38 2.53 -6.94
C CYS A 82 -13.07 1.37 -6.03
N CYS A 83 -12.20 1.63 -5.07
CA CYS A 83 -11.78 0.60 -4.16
C CYS A 83 -12.94 0.16 -3.26
N PRO A 84 -13.08 -1.16 -3.02
CA PRO A 84 -13.99 -1.67 -2.01
C PRO A 84 -13.73 -1.02 -0.64
N THR A 85 -14.71 -1.08 0.25
CA THR A 85 -14.53 -0.56 1.62
C THR A 85 -13.32 -1.24 2.28
N GLY A 86 -12.44 -0.44 2.87
CA GLY A 86 -11.20 -0.93 3.48
C GLY A 86 -10.04 -1.11 2.50
N PHE A 87 -10.22 -0.75 1.23
CA PHE A 87 -9.16 -0.73 0.22
C PHE A 87 -8.83 0.72 -0.19
N VAL A 88 -7.60 0.95 -0.61
CA VAL A 88 -7.10 2.22 -1.13
C VAL A 88 -6.62 2.07 -2.56
N LEU A 89 -6.72 3.15 -3.34
CA LEU A 89 -6.25 3.15 -4.72
C LEU A 89 -4.73 3.29 -4.76
N VAL A 90 -4.08 2.31 -5.37
CA VAL A 90 -2.68 2.39 -5.75
C VAL A 90 -2.60 3.02 -7.14
N PRO A 91 -1.83 4.12 -7.31
CA PRO A 91 -1.57 4.69 -8.63
C PRO A 91 -0.90 3.68 -9.56
N GLU A 92 -1.01 3.91 -10.87
CA GLU A 92 -0.28 3.13 -11.86
C GLU A 92 1.24 3.17 -11.59
N SER A 93 1.92 2.07 -11.93
CA SER A 93 3.38 1.99 -11.86
C SER A 93 3.93 1.67 -13.25
N PRO A 94 4.31 2.69 -14.04
CA PRO A 94 4.91 2.50 -15.36
C PRO A 94 6.16 1.63 -15.32
N SER A 95 6.96 1.75 -14.25
CA SER A 95 8.19 0.94 -14.03
C SER A 95 7.94 -0.56 -13.88
N LYS A 96 6.67 -0.96 -13.70
CA LYS A 96 6.21 -2.35 -13.59
C LYS A 96 5.15 -2.71 -14.63
N SER A 97 4.82 -1.78 -15.53
CA SER A 97 3.69 -1.91 -16.44
C SER A 97 2.39 -2.31 -15.72
N LEU A 98 2.19 -1.78 -14.50
CA LEU A 98 1.01 -2.07 -13.70
C LEU A 98 -0.01 -0.94 -13.81
N PRO A 99 -1.27 -1.23 -14.18
CA PRO A 99 -2.34 -0.26 -14.10
C PRO A 99 -2.66 0.06 -12.63
N GLU A 100 -3.50 1.07 -12.41
CA GLU A 100 -4.10 1.31 -11.10
C GLU A 100 -4.82 0.05 -10.58
N PHE A 101 -4.75 -0.17 -9.28
CA PHE A 101 -5.46 -1.25 -8.61
C PHE A 101 -5.80 -0.85 -7.18
N CYS A 102 -6.63 -1.65 -6.52
CA CYS A 102 -6.98 -1.43 -5.14
C CYS A 102 -6.26 -2.43 -4.24
N VAL A 103 -5.81 -1.99 -3.08
CA VAL A 103 -5.16 -2.85 -2.08
C VAL A 103 -5.78 -2.62 -0.71
N MET A 104 -5.84 -3.64 0.14
CA MET A 104 -6.28 -3.45 1.53
C MET A 104 -5.45 -2.37 2.22
N LYS A 105 -6.13 -1.47 2.92
CA LYS A 105 -5.52 -0.34 3.65
C LYS A 105 -4.67 -0.80 4.83
N TRP A 106 -5.03 -1.92 5.45
CA TRP A 106 -4.33 -2.55 6.56
C TRP A 106 -4.02 -4.00 6.20
N GLU A 107 -3.10 -4.62 6.94
CA GLU A 107 -2.85 -6.05 6.88
C GLU A 107 -4.13 -6.85 7.11
N ALA A 108 -4.29 -7.98 6.42
CA ALA A 108 -5.52 -8.72 6.38
C ALA A 108 -5.83 -9.41 7.70
N ARG A 109 -7.13 -9.45 8.04
CA ARG A 109 -7.69 -10.27 9.11
C ARG A 109 -8.43 -11.41 8.43
N VAL A 110 -8.80 -12.46 9.16
CA VAL A 110 -9.55 -13.58 8.57
C VAL A 110 -10.73 -13.93 9.45
N SER A 111 -11.91 -14.01 8.85
CA SER A 111 -13.15 -14.49 9.46
C SER A 111 -13.76 -15.57 8.57
N SER A 112 -14.00 -16.75 9.14
CA SER A 112 -14.56 -17.90 8.40
C SER A 112 -13.85 -18.19 7.07
N GLY A 113 -12.51 -18.12 7.07
CA GLY A 113 -11.68 -18.36 5.89
C GLY A 113 -11.73 -17.27 4.81
N THR A 114 -12.37 -16.12 5.07
CA THR A 114 -12.42 -14.97 4.17
C THR A 114 -11.61 -13.81 4.75
N ALA A 115 -10.83 -13.14 3.91
CA ALA A 115 -10.06 -11.97 4.34
C ALA A 115 -10.98 -10.78 4.67
N VAL A 116 -10.62 -10.02 5.71
CA VAL A 116 -11.40 -8.89 6.23
C VAL A 116 -10.51 -7.64 6.25
N ALA A 117 -10.91 -6.62 5.48
CA ALA A 117 -10.25 -5.31 5.43
C ALA A 117 -10.79 -4.40 6.54
N THR A 118 -10.14 -4.39 7.69
CA THR A 118 -10.51 -3.55 8.84
C THR A 118 -9.27 -3.11 9.59
N SER A 119 -9.37 -2.04 10.38
CA SER A 119 -8.32 -1.59 11.30
C SER A 119 -8.37 -2.33 12.64
N THR A 120 -9.51 -2.92 13.02
CA THR A 120 -9.74 -3.51 14.35
C THR A 120 -9.32 -4.98 14.45
N GLY A 121 -8.62 -5.34 15.52
CA GLY A 121 -8.08 -6.68 15.75
C GLY A 121 -6.67 -6.87 15.18
N ALA A 122 -5.94 -7.84 15.69
CA ALA A 122 -4.59 -8.16 15.20
C ALA A 122 -4.63 -8.73 13.76
N PRO A 123 -3.63 -8.46 12.92
CA PRO A 123 -3.51 -9.09 11.60
C PRO A 123 -3.46 -10.62 11.70
N ARG A 124 -3.88 -11.29 10.63
CA ARG A 124 -3.80 -12.74 10.54
C ARG A 124 -2.37 -13.15 10.19
N VAL A 125 -1.71 -13.75 11.18
CA VAL A 125 -0.45 -14.48 11.02
C VAL A 125 -0.67 -15.99 11.11
N ASN A 126 0.41 -16.78 11.15
CA ASN A 126 0.35 -18.24 11.17
C ASN A 126 -0.53 -18.76 10.01
N ILE A 127 -0.20 -18.32 8.80
CA ILE A 127 -0.95 -18.61 7.59
C ILE A 127 0.01 -19.01 6.47
N THR A 128 -0.38 -20.03 5.70
CA THR A 128 0.34 -20.41 4.47
C THR A 128 0.03 -19.40 3.36
N ARG A 129 0.89 -19.31 2.34
CA ARG A 129 0.58 -18.52 1.14
C ARG A 129 -0.66 -19.07 0.44
N ALA A 130 -0.83 -20.39 0.39
CA ALA A 130 -2.03 -21.02 -0.18
C ALA A 130 -3.32 -20.57 0.53
N ASP A 131 -3.34 -20.57 1.86
CA ASP A 131 -4.49 -20.11 2.64
C ASP A 131 -4.72 -18.60 2.49
N ALA A 132 -3.65 -17.80 2.38
CA ALA A 132 -3.75 -16.37 2.10
C ALA A 132 -4.39 -16.10 0.73
N VAL A 133 -4.02 -16.88 -0.31
CA VAL A 133 -4.68 -16.85 -1.63
C VAL A 133 -6.16 -17.19 -1.47
N THR A 134 -6.48 -18.32 -0.81
CA THR A 134 -7.87 -18.73 -0.59
C THR A 134 -8.68 -17.65 0.15
N ALA A 135 -8.11 -17.04 1.19
CA ALA A 135 -8.77 -15.98 1.96
C ALA A 135 -9.09 -14.75 1.10
N CYS A 136 -8.19 -14.34 0.21
CA CYS A 136 -8.44 -13.25 -0.73
C CYS A 136 -9.47 -13.63 -1.79
N THR A 137 -9.38 -14.82 -2.39
CA THR A 137 -10.34 -15.24 -3.43
C THR A 137 -11.75 -15.45 -2.89
N ASN A 138 -11.89 -15.82 -1.61
CA ASN A 138 -13.19 -15.94 -0.94
C ASN A 138 -13.92 -14.59 -0.79
N MET A 139 -13.23 -13.46 -0.96
CA MET A 139 -13.87 -12.15 -1.00
C MET A 139 -14.72 -11.92 -2.27
N GLY A 140 -14.50 -12.73 -3.32
CA GLY A 140 -15.27 -12.72 -4.55
C GLY A 140 -14.43 -12.49 -5.81
N ALA A 141 -15.12 -12.29 -6.93
CA ALA A 141 -14.47 -12.01 -8.21
C ALA A 141 -13.65 -10.70 -8.16
N GLY A 142 -12.48 -10.72 -8.79
CA GLY A 142 -11.55 -9.58 -8.85
C GLY A 142 -10.61 -9.44 -7.66
N TYR A 143 -10.78 -10.23 -6.58
CA TYR A 143 -9.87 -10.22 -5.43
C TYR A 143 -8.76 -11.27 -5.58
N SER A 144 -7.56 -10.90 -5.16
CA SER A 144 -6.38 -11.77 -5.21
C SER A 144 -5.40 -11.43 -4.09
N LEU A 145 -4.46 -12.33 -3.80
CA LEU A 145 -3.29 -12.00 -2.99
C LEU A 145 -2.41 -11.02 -3.77
N VAL A 146 -1.84 -10.01 -3.09
CA VAL A 146 -0.92 -9.04 -3.71
C VAL A 146 0.22 -9.77 -4.43
N THR A 147 0.51 -9.38 -5.66
CA THR A 147 1.65 -9.92 -6.43
C THR A 147 2.96 -9.21 -6.08
N LYS A 148 4.10 -9.85 -6.36
CA LYS A 148 5.43 -9.27 -6.18
C LYS A 148 5.59 -7.94 -6.92
N ASP A 149 4.97 -7.81 -8.09
CA ASP A 149 5.06 -6.59 -8.90
C ASP A 149 4.14 -5.53 -8.34
N GLN A 150 2.92 -5.88 -7.89
CA GLN A 150 2.03 -4.96 -7.18
C GLN A 150 2.70 -4.40 -5.92
N TRP A 151 3.34 -5.25 -5.10
CA TRP A 151 4.12 -4.80 -3.94
C TRP A 151 5.21 -3.81 -4.33
N THR A 152 6.04 -4.19 -5.30
CA THR A 152 7.16 -3.35 -5.72
C THR A 152 6.67 -2.03 -6.33
N GLY A 153 5.56 -2.05 -7.08
CA GLY A 153 4.92 -0.87 -7.63
C GLY A 153 4.39 0.08 -6.55
N MET A 154 3.70 -0.47 -5.53
CA MET A 154 3.28 0.30 -4.35
C MET A 154 4.47 0.97 -3.67
N MET A 155 5.51 0.20 -3.35
CA MET A 155 6.67 0.75 -2.64
C MET A 155 7.44 1.79 -3.46
N ARG A 156 7.49 1.67 -4.79
CA ARG A 156 8.09 2.70 -5.66
C ARG A 156 7.27 3.99 -5.68
N ASN A 157 5.95 3.88 -5.60
CA ASN A 157 5.10 5.05 -5.43
C ASN A 157 5.35 5.70 -4.06
N VAL A 158 5.35 4.91 -2.99
CA VAL A 158 5.68 5.37 -1.62
C VAL A 158 7.05 6.06 -1.58
N GLU A 159 8.07 5.46 -2.17
CA GLU A 159 9.44 5.98 -2.26
C GLU A 159 9.49 7.38 -2.89
N SER A 160 8.64 7.63 -3.90
CA SER A 160 8.61 8.91 -4.62
C SER A 160 8.00 10.08 -3.82
N VAL A 161 7.33 9.81 -2.70
CA VAL A 161 6.56 10.79 -1.93
C VAL A 161 7.38 11.29 -0.74
N ASN A 162 7.71 12.58 -0.75
CA ASN A 162 8.51 13.25 0.29
C ASN A 162 8.03 13.02 1.73
N ALA A 163 6.71 12.95 1.95
CA ALA A 163 6.12 12.78 3.27
C ALA A 163 6.38 11.41 3.91
N ASN A 164 6.84 10.43 3.14
CA ASN A 164 7.19 9.10 3.64
C ASN A 164 8.64 9.00 4.14
N TRP A 165 9.40 10.09 4.02
CA TRP A 165 10.81 10.18 4.43
C TRP A 165 10.94 11.02 5.70
N SER A 166 11.75 10.57 6.64
CA SER A 166 11.96 11.28 7.91
C SER A 166 12.58 12.67 7.75
N GLY A 167 13.33 12.90 6.66
CA GLY A 167 13.86 14.21 6.32
C GLY A 167 12.86 15.13 5.60
N GLY A 168 11.62 14.68 5.36
CA GLY A 168 10.60 15.41 4.61
C GLY A 168 10.93 15.61 3.13
N THR A 169 11.97 14.95 2.62
CA THR A 169 12.43 15.00 1.24
C THR A 169 12.90 13.61 0.83
N ARG A 170 12.54 13.15 -0.37
CA ARG A 170 12.98 11.86 -0.91
C ARG A 170 14.51 11.70 -0.80
N GLY A 171 14.94 10.56 -0.27
CA GLY A 171 16.37 10.24 -0.14
C GLY A 171 17.09 10.99 0.99
N VAL A 172 16.38 11.75 1.82
CA VAL A 172 16.94 12.42 3.00
C VAL A 172 16.42 11.74 4.27
N GLY A 173 17.35 11.27 5.11
CA GLY A 173 17.02 10.44 6.27
C GLY A 173 16.72 8.99 5.85
N CYS A 174 15.61 8.44 6.33
CA CYS A 174 15.13 7.11 5.94
C CYS A 174 13.66 7.17 5.56
N ILE A 175 13.24 6.24 4.69
CA ILE A 175 11.83 5.92 4.53
C ILE A 175 11.32 5.32 5.84
N PHE A 176 10.07 5.60 6.23
CA PHE A 176 9.54 5.02 7.46
C PHE A 176 9.53 3.48 7.41
N THR A 177 9.81 2.85 8.55
CA THR A 177 9.97 1.40 8.64
C THR A 177 8.94 0.71 9.51
N GLY A 178 8.12 1.48 10.24
CA GLY A 178 7.01 0.93 11.02
C GLY A 178 7.45 0.29 12.34
N ASN A 179 6.67 -0.68 12.78
CA ASN A 179 6.92 -1.43 14.02
C ASN A 179 7.93 -2.55 13.75
N VAL A 180 9.14 -2.44 14.30
CA VAL A 180 10.25 -3.38 14.03
C VAL A 180 11.09 -3.66 15.29
N ASN A 181 10.47 -3.70 16.47
CA ASN A 181 11.16 -3.93 17.75
C ASN A 181 12.26 -2.90 18.07
N TYR A 182 12.18 -1.70 17.51
CA TYR A 182 13.24 -0.70 17.67
C TYR A 182 12.72 0.72 17.59
N ASN A 183 13.02 1.53 18.60
CA ASN A 183 12.71 2.96 18.62
C ASN A 183 13.81 3.78 17.96
N GLY A 184 13.66 4.01 16.65
CA GLY A 184 14.59 4.80 15.84
C GLY A 184 13.91 6.02 15.20
N ASN A 185 14.63 6.72 14.31
CA ASN A 185 14.08 7.89 13.63
C ASN A 185 12.93 7.54 12.67
N CYS A 186 12.99 6.36 12.04
CA CYS A 186 12.01 5.87 11.06
C CYS A 186 11.15 4.70 11.55
N SER A 187 11.53 4.10 12.67
CA SER A 187 10.86 2.95 13.28
C SER A 187 10.25 3.30 14.63
N TYR A 188 9.49 2.37 15.18
CA TYR A 188 9.10 2.34 16.58
C TYR A 188 9.05 0.90 17.10
N ASP A 189 9.01 0.78 18.42
CA ASP A 189 8.80 -0.46 19.16
C ASP A 189 7.36 -0.46 19.71
N GLY A 190 6.49 -1.22 19.05
CA GLY A 190 5.09 -1.40 19.42
C GLY A 190 4.79 -2.84 19.78
N ALA A 191 3.54 -3.12 20.17
CA ALA A 191 3.11 -4.49 20.43
C ALA A 191 3.23 -5.38 19.18
N LEU A 192 3.52 -6.66 19.36
CA LEU A 192 3.49 -7.62 18.26
C LEU A 192 2.09 -7.69 17.65
N HIS A 193 2.03 -7.72 16.31
CA HIS A 193 0.78 -7.77 15.56
C HIS A 193 -0.18 -6.64 15.96
N GLU A 194 0.37 -5.43 16.02
CA GLU A 194 -0.35 -4.22 16.40
C GLU A 194 -1.59 -4.03 15.52
N SER A 195 -2.69 -3.67 16.16
CA SER A 195 -3.93 -3.32 15.46
C SER A 195 -4.06 -1.81 15.30
N GLY A 196 -4.66 -1.38 14.19
CA GLY A 196 -5.13 -0.01 14.03
C GLY A 196 -4.10 0.93 13.44
N GLU A 197 -4.32 2.22 13.70
CA GLU A 197 -3.62 3.35 13.10
C GLU A 197 -2.82 4.12 14.18
N ALA A 198 -2.03 3.39 14.98
CA ALA A 198 -1.48 3.90 16.23
C ALA A 198 -0.28 4.85 16.06
N ASN A 199 0.55 4.64 15.03
CA ASN A 199 1.81 5.38 14.86
C ASN A 199 2.01 5.86 13.42
N VAL A 200 2.29 7.16 13.25
CA VAL A 200 2.52 7.77 11.93
C VAL A 200 3.67 7.15 11.14
N LYS A 201 4.64 6.52 11.81
CA LYS A 201 5.76 5.80 11.17
C LYS A 201 5.34 4.46 10.54
N ALA A 202 4.14 3.95 10.84
CA ALA A 202 3.55 2.80 10.13
C ALA A 202 2.64 3.22 8.97
N ARG A 203 2.52 4.52 8.69
CA ARG A 203 1.65 5.04 7.62
C ARG A 203 2.48 5.54 6.44
N PHE A 204 2.15 5.07 5.26
CA PHE A 204 2.62 5.65 4.01
C PHE A 204 1.49 6.38 3.28
N SER A 205 1.89 7.36 2.48
CA SER A 205 1.02 8.05 1.53
C SER A 205 1.42 7.71 0.10
N PHE A 206 0.44 7.41 -0.74
CA PHE A 206 0.63 7.34 -2.18
C PHE A 206 0.59 8.74 -2.82
N SER A 207 1.08 8.87 -4.04
CA SER A 207 1.13 10.14 -4.79
C SER A 207 -0.24 10.73 -5.09
N ASN A 208 -1.31 9.93 -5.02
CA ASN A 208 -2.70 10.35 -5.15
C ASN A 208 -3.33 10.81 -3.81
N GLY A 209 -2.57 10.80 -2.71
CA GLY A 209 -3.02 11.20 -1.37
C GLY A 209 -3.65 10.09 -0.53
N GLU A 210 -3.86 8.89 -1.10
CA GLU A 210 -4.34 7.73 -0.35
C GLU A 210 -3.31 7.27 0.70
N GLN A 211 -3.79 6.72 1.81
CA GLN A 211 -2.93 6.31 2.93
C GLN A 211 -3.06 4.81 3.20
N ILE A 212 -1.91 4.16 3.38
CA ILE A 212 -1.81 2.73 3.68
C ILE A 212 -1.02 2.51 4.96
N TRP A 213 -1.40 1.52 5.74
CA TRP A 213 -0.83 1.23 7.05
C TRP A 213 -0.15 -0.12 7.09
N HIS A 214 0.91 -0.19 7.90
CA HIS A 214 1.72 -1.39 8.16
C HIS A 214 2.12 -2.11 6.87
N LEU A 215 2.39 -1.35 5.80
CA LEU A 215 2.96 -1.91 4.56
C LEU A 215 4.44 -2.26 4.76
N ASN A 216 5.06 -1.70 5.79
CA ASN A 216 6.35 -2.12 6.29
C ASN A 216 6.33 -2.11 7.82
N GLY A 217 6.99 -3.09 8.43
CA GLY A 217 6.90 -3.39 9.85
C GLY A 217 5.58 -4.08 10.22
N ASN A 218 5.47 -4.47 11.48
CA ASN A 218 4.37 -5.23 12.06
C ASN A 218 4.33 -6.72 11.64
N VAL A 219 3.93 -7.04 10.41
CA VAL A 219 4.10 -8.39 9.84
C VAL A 219 4.71 -8.35 8.44
N SER A 220 5.59 -9.30 8.16
CA SER A 220 6.02 -9.57 6.80
C SER A 220 4.85 -10.17 6.02
N GLU A 221 4.74 -9.92 4.72
CA GLU A 221 3.56 -10.29 3.97
C GLU A 221 3.83 -11.23 2.82
N TRP A 222 3.08 -12.34 2.79
CA TRP A 222 3.02 -13.21 1.63
C TRP A 222 2.63 -12.43 0.36
N VAL A 223 3.38 -12.66 -0.71
CA VAL A 223 3.01 -12.17 -2.04
C VAL A 223 3.01 -13.30 -3.08
N MET A 224 2.26 -13.10 -4.16
CA MET A 224 2.27 -13.99 -5.31
C MET A 224 3.46 -13.71 -6.24
N GLY A 225 4.13 -14.78 -6.66
CA GLY A 225 5.22 -14.76 -7.62
C GLY A 225 6.43 -15.55 -7.12
N SER A 226 7.39 -15.78 -8.00
CA SER A 226 8.69 -16.34 -7.66
C SER A 226 9.78 -15.28 -7.71
N TYR A 227 10.85 -15.53 -6.97
CA TYR A 227 12.05 -14.71 -7.00
C TYR A 227 13.15 -15.49 -7.71
N THR A 228 13.89 -14.81 -8.58
CA THR A 228 15.07 -15.37 -9.23
C THR A 228 16.14 -14.28 -9.24
N THR A 229 17.26 -14.48 -8.54
CA THR A 229 18.45 -13.62 -8.65
C THR A 229 19.30 -14.00 -9.86
N THR A 230 19.84 -13.00 -10.54
CA THR A 230 20.92 -13.21 -11.53
C THR A 230 22.27 -13.62 -10.90
N ASN A 231 22.48 -13.31 -9.61
CA ASN A 231 23.69 -13.71 -8.88
C ASN A 231 23.53 -15.07 -8.20
N ASN A 232 23.97 -16.12 -8.91
CA ASN A 232 23.95 -17.53 -8.51
C ASN A 232 25.02 -17.90 -7.47
N THR A 233 25.07 -17.17 -6.35
CA THR A 233 25.87 -17.60 -5.20
C THR A 233 24.92 -18.02 -4.09
N THR A 234 25.04 -19.28 -3.68
CA THR A 234 24.12 -20.08 -2.85
C THR A 234 23.72 -19.52 -1.47
N SER A 235 24.09 -18.29 -1.08
CA SER A 235 23.64 -17.61 0.15
C SER A 235 24.17 -16.17 0.18
N ALA A 236 23.85 -15.33 -0.81
CA ALA A 236 24.24 -13.93 -0.76
C ALA A 236 23.08 -13.05 -0.28
N ASN A 237 23.20 -12.53 0.95
CA ASN A 237 22.35 -11.44 1.41
C ASN A 237 22.69 -10.18 0.59
N PHE A 238 21.75 -9.67 -0.21
CA PHE A 238 21.95 -8.45 -1.01
C PHE A 238 21.24 -7.27 -0.37
N ARG A 239 21.91 -6.14 -0.18
CA ARG A 239 21.24 -4.92 0.26
C ARG A 239 20.60 -4.20 -0.93
N MET A 240 19.37 -3.73 -0.76
CA MET A 240 18.58 -3.10 -1.82
C MET A 240 18.98 -1.64 -2.08
N GLY A 241 19.66 -0.99 -1.13
CA GLY A 241 20.14 0.39 -1.23
C GLY A 241 21.65 0.63 -1.16
N SER A 242 22.51 -0.40 -1.08
CA SER A 242 23.93 -0.18 -0.73
C SER A 242 24.80 0.42 -1.84
N ARG A 243 25.59 1.44 -1.45
CA ARG A 243 26.88 1.81 -2.08
C ARG A 243 27.96 0.79 -1.71
N THR A 244 29.07 0.78 -2.44
CA THR A 244 30.16 -0.22 -2.39
C THR A 244 30.90 -0.38 -1.05
N ASN A 245 30.54 0.34 0.01
CA ASN A 245 31.22 0.29 1.30
C ASN A 245 30.28 -0.21 2.41
N GLY A 246 30.54 -1.42 2.90
CA GLY A 246 29.79 -2.04 3.99
C GLY A 246 29.79 -3.58 4.01
N GLY A 247 30.50 -4.24 3.08
CA GLY A 247 30.62 -5.70 3.08
C GLY A 247 29.46 -6.49 2.45
N PHE A 248 28.45 -5.80 1.89
CA PHE A 248 27.34 -6.42 1.16
C PHE A 248 27.37 -6.01 -0.33
N ASN A 249 26.96 -6.92 -1.21
CA ASN A 249 26.92 -6.67 -2.64
C ASN A 249 25.74 -5.76 -3.01
N LYS A 250 26.00 -4.74 -3.85
CA LYS A 250 24.93 -3.96 -4.49
C LYS A 250 24.08 -4.89 -5.35
N MET A 251 22.76 -4.80 -5.23
CA MET A 251 21.84 -5.51 -6.11
C MET A 251 22.10 -5.14 -7.58
N SER A 252 22.07 -6.12 -8.48
CA SER A 252 22.26 -5.87 -9.92
C SER A 252 21.17 -4.93 -10.45
N ALA A 253 21.43 -4.22 -11.55
CA ALA A 253 20.41 -3.36 -12.17
C ALA A 253 19.13 -4.15 -12.52
N THR A 254 19.29 -5.40 -12.97
CA THR A 254 18.19 -6.33 -13.27
C THR A 254 17.40 -6.67 -12.02
N ASP A 255 18.06 -7.13 -10.95
CA ASP A 255 17.37 -7.55 -9.71
C ASP A 255 16.72 -6.34 -9.02
N ARG A 256 17.35 -5.14 -9.08
CA ARG A 256 16.77 -3.89 -8.58
C ARG A 256 15.51 -3.51 -9.35
N THR A 257 15.55 -3.63 -10.68
CA THR A 257 14.38 -3.40 -11.53
C THR A 257 13.25 -4.39 -11.23
N ALA A 258 13.60 -5.64 -10.91
CA ALA A 258 12.65 -6.70 -10.62
C ALA A 258 12.04 -6.62 -9.20
N HIS A 259 12.79 -6.17 -8.19
CA HIS A 259 12.35 -6.32 -6.80
C HIS A 259 12.50 -5.09 -5.93
N GLY A 260 13.36 -4.14 -6.33
CA GLY A 260 13.79 -3.07 -5.44
C GLY A 260 13.42 -1.65 -5.88
N PRO A 261 14.09 -0.67 -5.25
CA PRO A 261 13.76 0.73 -5.41
C PRO A 261 13.90 1.23 -6.83
N LEU A 262 13.10 2.24 -7.17
CA LEU A 262 13.17 2.89 -8.47
C LEU A 262 14.43 3.73 -8.60
N PHE A 263 14.82 4.42 -7.54
CA PHE A 263 15.96 5.33 -7.54
C PHE A 263 17.21 4.63 -6.98
N ASP A 264 18.38 5.10 -7.41
CA ASP A 264 19.69 4.70 -6.87
C ASP A 264 20.60 5.92 -6.59
N ASP A 265 20.00 7.12 -6.58
CA ASP A 265 20.64 8.42 -6.37
C ASP A 265 20.61 8.87 -4.90
N TYR A 266 20.26 7.97 -3.97
CA TYR A 266 20.19 8.29 -2.55
C TYR A 266 21.50 8.93 -2.08
N GLY A 267 21.38 10.17 -1.58
CA GLY A 267 22.52 10.99 -1.18
C GLY A 267 23.32 10.33 -0.07
N SER A 268 24.55 10.83 0.18
CA SER A 268 25.35 10.41 1.34
C SER A 268 24.70 10.72 2.69
N GLY A 269 23.57 11.44 2.71
CA GLY A 269 22.75 11.75 3.88
C GLY A 269 21.63 10.76 4.20
N CYS A 270 21.50 9.67 3.43
CA CYS A 270 20.79 8.49 3.89
C CYS A 270 21.59 7.84 5.04
N GLY A 271 21.31 8.25 6.27
CA GLY A 271 21.97 7.69 7.46
C GLY A 271 23.01 8.59 8.14
N VAL A 272 22.67 9.85 8.44
CA VAL A 272 23.34 10.53 9.57
C VAL A 272 22.30 10.79 10.66
N GLY A 273 21.99 9.72 11.39
CA GLY A 273 20.98 9.68 12.44
C GLY A 273 20.74 8.24 12.92
N ASP A 274 21.81 7.58 13.36
CA ASP A 274 21.84 6.40 14.23
C ASP A 274 20.87 5.23 13.91
N ASP A 275 21.34 4.29 13.10
CA ASP A 275 21.18 2.88 13.44
C ASP A 275 22.53 2.21 13.13
N THR A 276 23.30 1.96 14.18
CA THR A 276 24.70 1.52 14.11
C THR A 276 24.89 0.10 13.55
N ASN A 277 23.97 -0.44 12.74
CA ASN A 277 24.26 -1.70 12.06
C ASN A 277 23.62 -2.03 10.70
N VAL A 278 23.12 -1.10 9.87
CA VAL A 278 23.00 -1.30 8.40
C VAL A 278 22.52 -0.03 7.65
N ASN A 279 23.45 0.79 7.17
CA ASN A 279 23.22 1.92 6.24
C ASN A 279 22.35 1.55 5.02
N ASN A 280 21.02 1.75 5.06
CA ASN A 280 20.15 1.32 3.96
C ASN A 280 18.95 2.23 3.66
N CYS A 281 18.92 3.48 4.14
CA CYS A 281 17.77 4.39 3.97
C CYS A 281 16.40 3.81 4.40
N GLY A 282 16.32 2.67 5.10
CA GLY A 282 15.09 1.91 5.36
C GLY A 282 14.57 1.06 4.18
N LEU A 283 15.44 0.72 3.21
CA LEU A 283 15.06 0.06 1.95
C LEU A 283 15.14 -1.47 1.97
N GLY A 284 15.87 -2.07 2.90
CA GLY A 284 15.89 -3.53 3.09
C GLY A 284 16.84 -4.34 2.24
N TYR A 285 16.72 -5.66 2.36
CA TYR A 285 17.63 -6.61 1.75
C TYR A 285 16.87 -7.78 1.13
N TYR A 286 17.61 -8.60 0.39
CA TYR A 286 17.17 -9.92 -0.02
C TYR A 286 17.82 -10.98 0.87
N VAL A 287 17.01 -11.91 1.39
CA VAL A 287 17.44 -13.18 1.99
C VAL A 287 16.73 -14.30 1.24
N GLY A 288 17.49 -15.26 0.76
CA GLY A 288 16.94 -16.42 0.07
C GLY A 288 17.98 -17.20 -0.71
N ALA A 289 17.56 -18.33 -1.26
CA ALA A 289 18.36 -19.23 -2.06
C ALA A 289 17.81 -19.36 -3.50
N ASN A 290 18.67 -19.81 -4.41
CA ASN A 290 18.24 -20.13 -5.77
C ASN A 290 17.28 -21.33 -5.77
N GLY A 291 16.13 -21.18 -6.43
CA GLY A 291 15.09 -22.20 -6.50
C GLY A 291 13.93 -21.97 -5.52
N ASP A 292 14.01 -20.97 -4.65
CA ASP A 292 12.91 -20.58 -3.78
C ASP A 292 11.70 -20.12 -4.61
N ALA A 293 10.54 -20.70 -4.30
CA ALA A 293 9.30 -20.51 -5.05
C ALA A 293 8.28 -19.60 -4.34
N TYR A 294 8.58 -19.21 -3.11
CA TYR A 294 7.71 -18.44 -2.22
C TYR A 294 8.48 -17.22 -1.72
N MET A 295 7.79 -16.11 -1.48
CA MET A 295 8.43 -14.94 -0.87
C MET A 295 7.46 -14.12 -0.02
N THR A 296 8.01 -13.49 1.00
CA THR A 296 7.38 -12.39 1.74
C THR A 296 8.02 -11.06 1.38
N ARG A 297 7.31 -9.98 1.72
CA ARG A 297 7.78 -8.60 1.55
C ARG A 297 7.54 -7.77 2.80
N GLY A 298 8.31 -6.69 2.93
CA GLY A 298 8.24 -5.80 4.09
C GLY A 298 8.98 -6.38 5.29
N GLY A 299 8.77 -5.75 6.44
CA GLY A 299 9.35 -6.15 7.72
C GLY A 299 8.33 -6.48 8.79
N GLU A 300 8.82 -6.98 9.90
CA GLU A 300 8.01 -7.54 10.99
C GLU A 300 8.45 -7.03 12.35
N ALA A 301 7.56 -7.14 13.35
CA ALA A 301 7.71 -6.49 14.65
C ALA A 301 8.76 -7.10 15.59
N ASN A 302 9.39 -8.24 15.27
CA ASN A 302 10.39 -8.89 16.11
C ASN A 302 11.84 -8.66 15.68
N ASP A 303 12.09 -8.17 14.46
CA ASP A 303 13.44 -8.06 13.89
C ASP A 303 13.70 -6.65 13.33
N THR A 304 14.75 -6.06 13.88
CA THR A 304 15.18 -4.68 13.61
C THR A 304 15.81 -4.50 12.23
N ARG A 305 15.99 -5.57 11.46
CA ARG A 305 16.75 -5.55 10.20
C ARG A 305 15.85 -5.42 8.96
N TRP A 306 14.52 -5.48 9.11
CA TRP A 306 13.59 -5.53 7.99
C TRP A 306 12.99 -4.18 7.63
N ASP A 307 12.69 -3.99 6.35
CA ASP A 307 12.60 -2.68 5.73
C ASP A 307 11.73 -2.73 4.45
N ALA A 308 11.46 -1.55 3.88
CA ALA A 308 10.46 -1.29 2.86
C ALA A 308 10.43 -2.26 1.67
N TYR A 309 11.59 -2.62 1.12
CA TYR A 309 11.67 -3.51 -0.03
C TYR A 309 12.08 -4.94 0.31
N THR A 310 12.32 -5.25 1.59
CA THR A 310 12.86 -6.55 2.00
C THR A 310 12.12 -7.70 1.33
N VAL A 311 12.89 -8.70 0.91
CA VAL A 311 12.42 -9.95 0.34
C VAL A 311 13.03 -11.06 1.18
N GLU A 312 12.18 -11.92 1.72
CA GLU A 312 12.58 -13.20 2.26
C GLU A 312 11.95 -14.29 1.41
N ALA A 313 12.79 -15.14 0.84
CA ALA A 313 12.38 -16.22 -0.03
C ALA A 313 12.43 -17.56 0.71
N PHE A 314 11.54 -18.47 0.32
CA PHE A 314 11.39 -19.77 0.93
C PHE A 314 11.29 -20.87 -0.14
N ALA A 315 11.89 -22.02 0.16
CA ALA A 315 11.82 -23.21 -0.68
C ALA A 315 10.43 -23.86 -0.68
N ALA A 316 9.65 -23.64 0.38
CA ALA A 316 8.33 -24.24 0.58
C ALA A 316 7.32 -23.25 1.15
N ASP A 317 6.04 -23.57 0.98
CA ASP A 317 4.96 -22.87 1.68
C ASP A 317 5.07 -23.19 3.17
N THR A 318 5.23 -22.16 3.99
CA THR A 318 5.51 -22.31 5.42
C THR A 318 4.55 -21.49 6.26
N ILE A 319 4.53 -21.76 7.56
CA ILE A 319 3.75 -21.03 8.55
C ILE A 319 4.75 -20.40 9.50
N GLN A 320 4.67 -19.08 9.65
CA GLN A 320 5.42 -18.32 10.64
C GLN A 320 4.46 -17.41 11.40
N ASP A 321 4.81 -17.12 12.65
CA ASP A 321 4.03 -16.25 13.51
C ASP A 321 4.19 -14.76 13.15
N TYR A 322 5.20 -14.40 12.36
CA TYR A 322 5.45 -13.03 11.87
C TYR A 322 5.02 -12.80 10.41
N ILE A 323 4.45 -13.81 9.74
CA ILE A 323 4.02 -13.69 8.34
C ILE A 323 2.49 -13.60 8.24
N GLY A 324 2.02 -12.49 7.69
CA GLY A 324 0.63 -12.25 7.28
C GLY A 324 0.50 -12.02 5.77
N PHE A 325 -0.48 -11.20 5.39
CA PHE A 325 -0.78 -10.90 3.98
C PHE A 325 -1.72 -9.70 3.85
N ARG A 326 -1.88 -9.22 2.62
CA ARG A 326 -2.98 -8.32 2.22
C ARG A 326 -3.52 -8.67 0.84
N CYS A 327 -4.78 -8.35 0.59
CA CYS A 327 -5.42 -8.61 -0.71
C CYS A 327 -5.41 -7.39 -1.62
N ALA A 328 -5.37 -7.66 -2.93
CA ALA A 328 -5.61 -6.70 -4.00
C ALA A 328 -7.00 -6.91 -4.61
N TYR A 329 -7.50 -5.89 -5.29
CA TYR A 329 -8.73 -5.91 -6.07
C TYR A 329 -8.54 -5.22 -7.42
N GLN A 330 -8.93 -5.92 -8.48
CA GLN A 330 -9.05 -5.43 -9.85
C GLN A 330 -10.39 -5.91 -10.43
N PRO A 331 -11.29 -5.01 -10.84
CA PRO A 331 -12.60 -5.34 -11.38
C PRO A 331 -12.51 -5.96 -12.78
#